data_AF-A0A9N9DXI8-F1
#
_entry.id   AF-A0A9N9DXI8-F1
#
_cell.length_a   1.000
_cell.length_b   1.000
_cell.length_c   1.000
_cell.angle_alpha   90.00
_cell.angle_beta   90.00
_cell.angle_gamma   90.00
#
_symmetry.space_group_name_H-M   'P 1'
#
loop_
_entity.id
_entity.type
_entity.pdbx_description
1 polymer ?
#
loop_
_entity_poly.entity_id
_entity_poly.type
_entity_poly.pdbx_seq_one_letter_code
_entity_poly.pdbx_strand_id
1 'polypeptide(L)'
;NHTQPNSDTTQQENPVDTEMTIPITELESIQTNTKMETDIASTISAHQDSSNTLTYSQVTRQNLISNTMQIDEDPTQKWLEHIHKELTREITQPFDSNTWHYDKLIISLQSSESLQDFIKYKIATKPTQKQIPPGISAKFKHLDWAFFLTFTRAKRFIPQHQTEYEEMFYSALQNYKKANQITITNKDIRDSIYQKLQQKLFLDFIMNTNFNTCPPRYITQLIKYYKGYIKDTTLNKYEEIQKAVQEAFSEKLQQLPSHPDDISENIQQILPFTLPIKNKAHTKAVVTALHRIYQFDQLPEEYFANLDPLLTNLANLHPAHQQQ
;
A
#
# COMPACT_ATOMS: atom_id res chain seq x y z
N ASN A 1 -85.84 5.18 -7.13
CA ASN A 1 -85.30 6.15 -6.15
C ASN A 1 -84.43 7.15 -6.87
N HIS A 2 -84.88 8.40 -6.78
CA HIS A 2 -84.29 9.71 -7.09
C HIS A 2 -82.85 9.79 -7.62
N THR A 3 -82.47 10.80 -8.41
CA THR A 3 -83.09 11.86 -9.23
C THR A 3 -81.88 12.41 -9.99
N GLN A 4 -82.12 12.79 -11.24
CA GLN A 4 -81.14 13.25 -12.22
C GLN A 4 -80.83 14.78 -12.00
N PRO A 5 -80.33 15.53 -12.99
CA PRO A 5 -79.04 16.23 -13.07
C PRO A 5 -79.16 17.78 -12.99
N ASN A 6 -78.06 18.52 -13.22
CA ASN A 6 -77.93 19.73 -14.07
C ASN A 6 -76.60 20.46 -13.80
N SER A 7 -75.77 20.74 -14.83
CA SER A 7 -75.72 21.97 -15.69
C SER A 7 -75.01 23.12 -14.96
N ASP A 8 -74.25 24.04 -15.55
CA ASP A 8 -73.79 24.33 -16.91
C ASP A 8 -72.81 25.53 -16.80
N THR A 9 -72.17 25.87 -17.92
CA THR A 9 -71.60 27.19 -18.28
C THR A 9 -70.19 27.56 -17.76
N THR A 10 -69.09 27.43 -18.52
CA THR A 10 -68.51 28.15 -19.70
C THR A 10 -67.75 29.48 -19.41
N GLN A 11 -66.57 29.57 -20.05
CA GLN A 11 -65.78 30.73 -20.54
C GLN A 11 -64.88 31.48 -19.52
N GLN A 12 -63.54 31.42 -19.60
CA GLN A 12 -62.58 31.85 -20.65
C GLN A 12 -62.13 33.30 -20.42
N GLU A 13 -60.87 33.51 -20.04
CA GLU A 13 -59.94 34.53 -20.60
C GLU A 13 -58.54 34.45 -19.92
N ASN A 14 -57.52 34.32 -20.76
CA ASN A 14 -56.08 34.47 -20.47
C ASN A 14 -55.73 35.99 -20.37
N PRO A 15 -54.45 36.40 -20.43
CA PRO A 15 -53.29 36.13 -19.58
C PRO A 15 -52.83 37.45 -18.91
N VAL A 16 -52.01 37.37 -17.85
CA VAL A 16 -51.23 38.55 -17.43
C VAL A 16 -49.77 38.14 -17.33
N ASP A 17 -49.03 38.54 -18.36
CA ASP A 17 -47.59 38.75 -18.31
C ASP A 17 -47.28 39.70 -17.16
N THR A 18 -46.37 39.28 -16.28
CA THR A 18 -45.61 40.21 -15.47
C THR A 18 -44.16 39.78 -15.55
N GLU A 19 -43.50 40.28 -16.60
CA GLU A 19 -42.07 40.51 -16.58
C GLU A 19 -41.74 41.32 -15.32
N MET A 20 -41.06 40.67 -14.37
CA MET A 20 -40.31 41.36 -13.35
C MET A 20 -38.85 40.97 -13.55
N THR A 21 -38.21 41.73 -14.43
CA THR A 21 -36.76 41.84 -14.53
C THR A 21 -36.26 42.65 -13.33
N ILE A 22 -34.99 42.40 -12.93
CA ILE A 22 -34.07 43.18 -12.05
C ILE A 22 -33.73 42.43 -10.74
N PRO A 23 -32.46 42.37 -10.28
CA PRO A 23 -31.18 42.42 -10.99
C PRO A 23 -30.21 41.28 -10.64
N ILE A 24 -29.27 41.02 -11.54
CA ILE A 24 -27.97 40.41 -11.24
C ILE A 24 -27.21 41.41 -10.36
N THR A 25 -26.90 41.05 -9.10
CA THR A 25 -25.62 41.28 -8.37
C THR A 25 -25.80 40.86 -6.91
N GLU A 26 -25.36 39.66 -6.53
CA GLU A 26 -24.82 39.40 -5.18
C GLU A 26 -24.00 38.09 -5.19
N LEU A 27 -22.77 38.24 -5.67
CA LEU A 27 -21.65 37.37 -5.34
C LEU A 27 -21.18 37.79 -3.94
N GLU A 28 -21.49 37.02 -2.91
CA GLU A 28 -20.63 36.71 -1.75
C GLU A 28 -21.40 36.02 -0.61
N SER A 29 -20.70 35.09 0.06
CA SER A 29 -21.02 34.49 1.37
C SER A 29 -22.08 33.37 1.43
N ILE A 30 -21.64 32.13 1.15
CA ILE A 30 -22.03 31.00 2.00
C ILE A 30 -20.77 30.44 2.64
N GLN A 31 -20.36 31.14 3.70
CA GLN A 31 -19.41 30.69 4.68
C GLN A 31 -20.19 30.02 5.83
N THR A 32 -19.61 28.94 6.36
CA THR A 32 -19.92 28.26 7.64
C THR A 32 -21.02 27.18 7.67
N ASN A 33 -20.58 25.92 7.62
CA ASN A 33 -20.55 25.07 8.83
C ASN A 33 -19.82 23.75 8.54
N THR A 34 -18.53 23.73 8.86
CA THR A 34 -17.74 22.49 8.95
C THR A 34 -17.04 22.50 10.29
N LYS A 35 -17.80 22.10 11.31
CA LYS A 35 -17.31 21.79 12.65
C LYS A 35 -16.43 20.54 12.53
N MET A 36 -15.11 20.73 12.45
CA MET A 36 -14.14 19.68 12.78
C MET A 36 -13.94 19.81 14.29
N GLU A 37 -14.68 19.03 15.06
CA GLU A 37 -14.35 18.79 16.46
C GLU A 37 -13.19 17.80 16.51
N THR A 38 -11.99 18.33 16.76
CA THR A 38 -10.89 17.59 17.38
C THR A 38 -11.04 17.74 18.89
N ASP A 39 -11.82 16.85 19.51
CA ASP A 39 -11.79 16.67 20.96
C ASP A 39 -10.66 15.72 21.32
N ILE A 40 -9.44 16.24 21.46
CA ILE A 40 -8.45 15.77 22.44
C ILE A 40 -7.60 16.96 22.86
N ALA A 41 -7.98 17.64 23.95
CA ALA A 41 -7.09 18.52 24.70
C ALA A 41 -7.00 18.00 26.14
N SER A 42 -5.78 18.10 26.70
CA SER A 42 -5.32 17.71 28.04
C SER A 42 -4.75 16.29 28.10
N THR A 43 -3.43 16.09 28.08
CA THR A 43 -2.56 16.49 29.19
C THR A 43 -1.10 16.59 28.72
N ILE A 44 -0.54 17.80 28.68
CA ILE A 44 0.92 18.00 28.78
C ILE A 44 1.11 19.07 29.85
N SER A 45 1.18 18.62 31.11
CA SER A 45 1.82 19.40 32.16
C SER A 45 3.32 19.27 31.99
N ALA A 46 3.98 20.42 32.07
CA ALA A 46 5.42 20.59 31.98
C ALA A 46 6.17 19.69 32.98
N HIS A 47 7.15 18.96 32.46
CA HIS A 47 8.39 18.70 33.17
C HIS A 47 9.54 19.17 32.29
N GLN A 48 10.16 20.28 32.73
CA GLN A 48 11.52 20.62 32.36
C GLN A 48 12.42 19.53 32.91
N ASP A 49 13.19 18.87 32.05
CA ASP A 49 14.52 18.38 32.40
C ASP A 49 15.38 18.28 31.14
N SER A 50 16.63 18.72 31.30
CA SER A 50 17.61 19.00 30.27
C SER A 50 17.96 17.80 29.39
N SER A 51 17.71 17.92 28.09
CA SER A 51 18.58 17.31 27.08
C SER A 51 18.64 18.24 25.87
N ASN A 52 19.84 18.47 25.34
CA ASN A 52 20.08 19.24 24.12
C ASN A 52 19.32 18.62 22.95
N THR A 53 18.07 19.02 22.77
CA THR A 53 17.24 18.65 21.63
C THR A 53 17.45 19.71 20.57
N LEU A 54 18.23 19.35 19.55
CA LEU A 54 18.45 20.18 18.38
C LEU A 54 17.09 20.53 17.75
N THR A 55 16.92 21.81 17.47
CA THR A 55 15.69 22.32 16.86
C THR A 55 15.60 21.87 15.39
N TYR A 56 14.38 21.76 14.86
CA TYR A 56 14.11 21.33 13.48
C TYR A 56 14.88 22.16 12.42
N SER A 57 15.16 23.43 12.71
CA SER A 57 15.97 24.33 11.88
C SER A 57 17.47 24.00 11.88
N GLN A 58 17.98 23.31 12.90
CA GLN A 58 19.36 22.82 12.97
C GLN A 58 19.51 21.47 12.24
N VAL A 59 18.50 20.60 12.33
CA VAL A 59 18.44 19.31 11.60
C VAL A 59 18.36 19.51 10.09
N THR A 60 17.59 20.50 9.64
CA THR A 60 17.48 20.85 8.21
C THR A 60 18.76 21.47 7.64
N ARG A 61 19.55 22.20 8.44
CA ARG A 61 20.86 22.71 8.02
C ARG A 61 21.94 21.62 7.95
N GLN A 62 21.91 20.62 8.84
CA GLN A 62 22.83 19.47 8.74
C GLN A 62 22.53 18.60 7.52
N ASN A 63 21.26 18.39 7.16
CA ASN A 63 20.89 17.61 5.97
C ASN A 63 21.27 18.29 4.64
N LEU A 64 21.44 19.61 4.60
CA LEU A 64 21.93 20.33 3.42
C LEU A 64 23.45 20.17 3.21
N ILE A 65 24.20 19.82 4.26
CA ILE A 65 25.66 19.61 4.18
C ILE A 65 26.00 18.15 3.87
N SER A 66 25.08 17.20 4.09
CA SER A 66 25.28 15.76 3.82
C SER A 66 25.08 15.34 2.36
N ASN A 67 24.81 16.27 1.43
CA ASN A 67 24.69 15.98 -0.01
C ASN A 67 26.08 15.81 -0.67
N THR A 68 26.83 14.78 -0.26
CA THR A 68 27.85 14.08 -1.08
C THR A 68 28.40 12.84 -0.35
N MET A 69 27.52 12.03 0.24
CA MET A 69 27.84 10.60 0.40
C MET A 69 26.92 9.84 -0.54
N GLN A 70 27.49 9.38 -1.64
CA GLN A 70 26.90 8.29 -2.41
C GLN A 70 26.64 7.15 -1.42
N ILE A 71 25.36 6.90 -1.12
CA ILE A 71 24.96 5.68 -0.44
C ILE A 71 25.31 4.58 -1.45
N ASP A 72 26.40 3.88 -1.18
CA ASP A 72 26.82 2.70 -1.92
C ASP A 72 25.62 1.74 -1.91
N GLU A 73 24.96 1.58 -3.06
CA GLU A 73 23.77 0.74 -3.18
C GLU A 73 24.16 -0.68 -2.80
N ASP A 74 23.59 -1.22 -1.70
CA ASP A 74 23.86 -2.58 -1.24
C ASP A 74 23.63 -3.56 -2.41
N PRO A 75 24.69 -4.25 -2.90
CA PRO A 75 24.57 -5.16 -4.03
C PRO A 75 23.51 -6.23 -3.76
N THR A 76 23.30 -6.61 -2.50
CA THR A 76 22.26 -7.57 -2.07
C THR A 76 20.87 -7.17 -2.56
N GLN A 77 20.54 -5.88 -2.59
CA GLN A 77 19.21 -5.41 -2.96
C GLN A 77 18.95 -5.55 -4.47
N LYS A 78 19.93 -5.19 -5.31
CA LYS A 78 19.86 -5.41 -6.76
C LYS A 78 19.74 -6.89 -7.11
N TRP A 79 20.45 -7.75 -6.38
CA TRP A 79 20.35 -9.20 -6.54
C TRP A 79 18.97 -9.74 -6.18
N LEU A 80 18.41 -9.29 -5.06
CA LEU A 80 17.05 -9.65 -4.69
C LEU A 80 16.07 -9.22 -5.78
N GLU A 81 16.18 -8.00 -6.32
CA GLU A 81 15.34 -7.55 -7.43
C GLU A 81 15.45 -8.47 -8.66
N HIS A 82 16.66 -8.93 -9.01
CA HIS A 82 16.85 -9.88 -10.10
C HIS A 82 16.15 -11.23 -9.85
N ILE A 83 16.34 -11.82 -8.67
CA ILE A 83 15.66 -13.07 -8.27
C ILE A 83 14.14 -12.89 -8.33
N HIS A 84 13.62 -11.77 -7.83
CA HIS A 84 12.19 -11.49 -7.90
C HIS A 84 11.70 -11.36 -9.34
N LYS A 85 12.47 -10.74 -10.24
CA LYS A 85 12.12 -10.62 -11.64
C LYS A 85 11.99 -11.99 -12.30
N GLU A 86 12.94 -12.88 -12.08
CA GLU A 86 12.89 -14.24 -12.63
C GLU A 86 11.75 -15.06 -12.01
N LEU A 87 11.55 -15.03 -10.69
CA LEU A 87 10.43 -15.70 -10.02
C LEU A 87 9.06 -15.16 -10.45
N THR A 88 8.97 -13.87 -10.81
CA THR A 88 7.72 -13.26 -11.29
C THR A 88 7.46 -13.54 -12.76
N ARG A 89 8.49 -13.91 -13.54
CA ARG A 89 8.35 -14.26 -14.97
C ARG A 89 7.41 -15.44 -15.19
N GLU A 90 7.35 -16.35 -14.23
CA GLU A 90 6.49 -17.54 -14.25
C GLU A 90 5.01 -17.21 -13.95
N ILE A 91 4.72 -16.05 -13.35
CA ILE A 91 3.35 -15.63 -13.05
C ILE A 91 2.70 -15.10 -14.33
N THR A 92 1.92 -15.95 -14.99
CA THR A 92 1.22 -15.60 -16.23
C THR A 92 -0.23 -15.17 -16.01
N GLN A 93 -0.86 -15.62 -14.92
CA GLN A 93 -2.28 -15.43 -14.67
C GLN A 93 -2.62 -13.98 -14.35
N PRO A 94 -3.59 -13.35 -15.07
CA PRO A 94 -4.06 -12.01 -14.76
C PRO A 94 -4.93 -12.02 -13.49
N PHE A 95 -5.00 -10.88 -12.80
CA PHE A 95 -5.93 -10.68 -11.70
C PHE A 95 -7.37 -10.62 -12.22
N ASP A 96 -8.22 -11.51 -11.71
CA ASP A 96 -9.63 -11.63 -12.05
C ASP A 96 -10.49 -10.72 -11.17
N SER A 97 -10.88 -9.58 -11.74
CA SER A 97 -11.73 -8.59 -11.07
C SER A 97 -13.18 -9.06 -10.90
N ASN A 98 -13.62 -10.10 -11.60
CA ASN A 98 -14.97 -10.66 -11.42
C ASN A 98 -15.00 -11.55 -10.18
N THR A 99 -14.00 -12.42 -10.02
CA THR A 99 -13.86 -13.26 -8.83
C THR A 99 -13.49 -12.45 -7.61
N TRP A 100 -12.62 -11.44 -7.74
CA TRP A 100 -12.15 -10.56 -6.66
C TRP A 100 -12.67 -9.14 -6.81
N HIS A 101 -14.00 -9.00 -6.78
CA HIS A 101 -14.67 -7.71 -6.73
C HIS A 101 -14.51 -7.03 -5.35
N TYR A 102 -14.78 -5.72 -5.30
CA TYR A 102 -14.54 -4.90 -4.10
C TYR A 102 -15.16 -5.46 -2.81
N ASP A 103 -16.41 -5.92 -2.84
CA ASP A 103 -17.04 -6.46 -1.62
C ASP A 103 -16.36 -7.72 -1.11
N LYS A 104 -15.96 -8.62 -2.02
CA LYS A 104 -15.20 -9.82 -1.63
C LYS A 104 -13.83 -9.44 -1.07
N LEU A 105 -13.17 -8.43 -1.63
CA LEU A 105 -11.92 -7.91 -1.10
C LEU A 105 -12.11 -7.37 0.32
N ILE A 106 -13.15 -6.58 0.56
CA ILE A 106 -13.46 -6.06 1.91
C ILE A 106 -13.65 -7.22 2.89
N ILE A 107 -14.48 -8.22 2.53
CA ILE A 107 -14.72 -9.40 3.37
C ILE A 107 -13.43 -10.17 3.62
N SER A 108 -12.58 -10.33 2.59
CA SER A 108 -11.32 -11.05 2.72
C SER A 108 -10.33 -10.41 3.70
N LEU A 109 -10.51 -9.13 4.03
CA LEU A 109 -9.65 -8.45 4.99
C LEU A 109 -10.18 -8.55 6.43
N GLN A 110 -11.32 -9.21 6.67
CA GLN A 110 -11.98 -9.24 7.98
C GLN A 110 -11.62 -10.45 8.85
N SER A 111 -11.15 -11.55 8.26
CA SER A 111 -10.75 -12.76 9.00
C SER A 111 -9.38 -13.28 8.56
N SER A 112 -8.72 -14.03 9.44
CA SER A 112 -7.39 -14.60 9.18
C SER A 112 -7.41 -15.53 7.95
N GLU A 113 -8.40 -16.40 7.86
CA GLU A 113 -8.54 -17.40 6.79
C GLU A 113 -8.79 -16.73 5.43
N SER A 114 -9.74 -15.80 5.37
CA SER A 114 -10.06 -15.11 4.11
C SER A 114 -8.94 -14.18 3.65
N LEU A 115 -8.16 -13.62 4.59
CA LEU A 115 -6.97 -12.84 4.29
C LEU A 115 -5.88 -13.72 3.69
N GLN A 116 -5.67 -14.90 4.27
CA GLN A 116 -4.72 -15.88 3.75
C GLN A 116 -5.06 -16.28 2.31
N ASP A 117 -6.32 -16.58 2.02
CA ASP A 117 -6.80 -16.90 0.66
C ASP A 117 -6.55 -15.77 -0.34
N PHE A 118 -6.82 -14.53 0.08
CA PHE A 118 -6.55 -13.37 -0.75
C PHE A 118 -5.07 -13.18 -1.04
N ILE A 119 -4.20 -13.35 -0.05
CA ILE A 119 -2.75 -13.23 -0.21
C ILE A 119 -2.24 -14.33 -1.15
N LYS A 120 -2.67 -15.58 -0.97
CA LYS A 120 -2.33 -16.70 -1.86
C LYS A 120 -2.66 -16.36 -3.31
N TYR A 121 -3.88 -15.88 -3.53
CA TYR A 121 -4.33 -15.46 -4.84
C TYR A 121 -3.48 -14.32 -5.43
N LYS A 122 -3.17 -13.30 -4.62
CA LYS A 122 -2.36 -12.15 -5.03
C LYS A 122 -0.90 -12.48 -5.35
N ILE A 123 -0.33 -13.47 -4.68
CA ILE A 123 1.04 -13.95 -4.96
C ILE A 123 1.07 -14.72 -6.30
N ALA A 124 -0.02 -15.38 -6.67
CA ALA A 124 -0.14 -16.19 -7.89
C ALA A 124 -0.61 -15.41 -9.13
N THR A 125 -0.90 -14.11 -9.01
CA THR A 125 -1.48 -13.31 -10.10
C THR A 125 -0.70 -12.03 -10.37
N LYS A 126 -0.76 -11.56 -11.63
CA LYS A 126 -0.18 -10.28 -12.01
C LYS A 126 -0.91 -9.12 -11.33
N PRO A 127 -0.20 -8.06 -10.90
CA PRO A 127 -0.84 -6.88 -10.36
C PRO A 127 -1.74 -6.20 -11.39
N THR A 128 -2.77 -5.50 -10.91
CA THR A 128 -3.61 -4.66 -11.78
C THR A 128 -2.90 -3.35 -12.13
N GLN A 129 -3.50 -2.60 -13.05
CA GLN A 129 -3.07 -1.25 -13.44
C GLN A 129 -4.21 -0.24 -13.22
N LYS A 130 -4.82 -0.27 -12.04
CA LYS A 130 -5.85 0.72 -11.66
C LYS A 130 -5.18 2.08 -11.55
N GLN A 131 -5.82 3.11 -12.08
CA GLN A 131 -5.31 4.46 -11.97
C GLN A 131 -5.49 4.95 -10.53
N ILE A 132 -4.39 5.39 -9.90
CA ILE A 132 -4.39 6.04 -8.59
C ILE A 132 -3.64 7.36 -8.76
N PRO A 133 -4.19 8.48 -8.29
CA PRO A 133 -3.48 9.75 -8.34
C PRO A 133 -2.09 9.65 -7.67
N PRO A 134 -1.05 10.25 -8.26
CA PRO A 134 0.33 10.05 -7.83
C PRO A 134 0.60 10.54 -6.41
N GLY A 135 0.00 11.65 -5.98
CA GLY A 135 0.12 12.14 -4.61
C GLY A 135 -0.47 11.15 -3.60
N ILE A 136 -1.66 10.60 -3.90
CA ILE A 136 -2.28 9.57 -3.07
C ILE A 136 -1.45 8.27 -3.07
N SER A 137 -0.99 7.82 -4.23
CA SER A 137 -0.17 6.62 -4.38
C SER A 137 1.12 6.70 -3.57
N ALA A 138 1.81 7.84 -3.60
CA ALA A 138 3.01 8.08 -2.81
C ALA A 138 2.73 7.92 -1.30
N LYS A 139 1.60 8.42 -0.82
CA LYS A 139 1.23 8.29 0.59
C LYS A 139 1.00 6.84 1.02
N PHE A 140 0.34 6.04 0.19
CA PHE A 140 0.18 4.62 0.45
C PHE A 140 1.50 3.85 0.37
N LYS A 141 2.37 4.17 -0.60
CA LYS A 141 3.71 3.57 -0.72
C LYS A 141 4.53 3.77 0.55
N HIS A 142 4.41 4.93 1.18
CA HIS A 142 5.11 5.27 2.42
C HIS A 142 4.33 4.97 3.70
N LEU A 143 3.15 4.33 3.60
CA LEU A 143 2.28 4.00 4.74
C LEU A 143 2.02 5.21 5.65
N ASP A 144 1.74 6.37 5.05
CA ASP A 144 1.60 7.65 5.79
C ASP A 144 0.31 7.66 6.62
N TRP A 145 0.46 7.47 7.95
CA TRP A 145 -0.64 7.51 8.92
C TRP A 145 -1.26 8.91 9.07
N ALA A 146 -0.53 9.95 8.69
CA ALA A 146 -0.99 11.34 8.73
C ALA A 146 -1.66 11.79 7.43
N PHE A 147 -2.02 10.86 6.53
CA PHE A 147 -2.61 11.17 5.22
C PHE A 147 -3.70 12.25 5.28
N PHE A 148 -4.69 12.07 6.17
CA PHE A 148 -5.78 13.03 6.35
C PHE A 148 -5.48 14.12 7.38
N LEU A 149 -4.55 13.89 8.31
CA LEU A 149 -4.15 14.90 9.29
C LEU A 149 -3.45 16.09 8.63
N THR A 150 -2.85 15.87 7.47
CA THR A 150 -2.19 16.91 6.67
C THR A 150 -3.16 17.74 5.83
N PHE A 151 -4.47 17.45 5.87
CA PHE A 151 -5.44 18.24 5.13
C PHE A 151 -5.57 19.62 5.76
N THR A 152 -5.49 20.66 4.94
CA THR A 152 -5.55 22.06 5.38
C THR A 152 -6.63 22.82 4.61
N ARG A 153 -7.19 23.84 5.28
CA ARG A 153 -8.11 24.80 4.66
C ARG A 153 -7.38 25.99 4.03
N ALA A 154 -6.10 26.15 4.33
CA ALA A 154 -5.31 27.26 3.81
C ALA A 154 -4.98 27.00 2.34
N LYS A 155 -5.69 27.67 1.42
CA LYS A 155 -5.57 27.48 -0.05
C LYS A 155 -4.13 27.49 -0.58
N ARG A 156 -3.23 28.26 0.05
CA ARG A 156 -1.81 28.37 -0.33
C ARG A 156 -0.97 27.13 0.02
N PHE A 157 -1.44 26.29 0.92
CA PHE A 157 -0.70 25.15 1.47
C PHE A 157 -1.43 23.81 1.28
N ILE A 158 -2.46 23.76 0.42
CA ILE A 158 -3.17 22.51 0.14
C ILE A 158 -2.17 21.55 -0.54
N PRO A 159 -1.87 20.40 0.08
CA PRO A 159 -0.97 19.44 -0.51
C PRO A 159 -1.62 18.74 -1.71
N GLN A 160 -0.80 18.23 -2.61
CA GLN A 160 -1.26 17.61 -3.85
C GLN A 160 -2.26 16.46 -3.60
N HIS A 161 -1.97 15.57 -2.65
CA HIS A 161 -2.83 14.42 -2.35
C HIS A 161 -4.21 14.83 -1.82
N GLN A 162 -4.33 15.98 -1.15
CA GLN A 162 -5.62 16.53 -0.73
C GLN A 162 -6.41 17.01 -1.96
N THR A 163 -5.78 17.74 -2.86
CA THR A 163 -6.42 18.23 -4.10
C THR A 163 -6.96 17.06 -4.92
N GLU A 164 -6.11 16.06 -5.16
CA GLU A 164 -6.48 14.83 -5.90
C GLU A 164 -7.65 14.09 -5.23
N TYR A 165 -7.62 13.98 -3.90
CA TYR A 165 -8.70 13.31 -3.17
C TYR A 165 -10.02 14.08 -3.23
N GLU A 166 -9.98 15.41 -3.04
CA GLU A 166 -11.17 16.26 -3.09
C GLU A 166 -11.83 16.23 -4.47
N GLU A 167 -11.04 16.27 -5.55
CA GLU A 167 -11.55 16.12 -6.92
C GLU A 167 -12.30 14.79 -7.12
N MET A 168 -11.71 13.68 -6.67
CA MET A 168 -12.37 12.37 -6.72
C MET A 168 -13.66 12.33 -5.89
N PHE A 169 -13.64 12.93 -4.70
CA PHE A 169 -14.80 13.02 -3.83
C PHE A 169 -15.93 13.85 -4.46
N TYR A 170 -15.62 15.03 -5.01
CA TYR A 170 -16.62 15.86 -5.69
C TYR A 170 -17.18 15.16 -6.92
N SER A 171 -16.35 14.50 -7.72
CA SER A 171 -16.80 13.70 -8.86
C SER A 171 -17.77 12.58 -8.43
N ALA A 172 -17.43 11.81 -7.38
CA ALA A 172 -18.31 10.78 -6.84
C ALA A 172 -19.63 11.34 -6.32
N LEU A 173 -19.59 12.50 -5.64
CA LEU A 173 -20.77 13.19 -5.13
C LEU A 173 -21.69 13.66 -6.26
N GLN A 174 -21.14 14.23 -7.34
CA GLN A 174 -21.93 14.66 -8.50
C GLN A 174 -22.54 13.48 -9.25
N ASN A 175 -21.81 12.37 -9.38
CA ASN A 175 -22.33 11.14 -9.98
C ASN A 175 -23.51 10.59 -9.18
N TYR A 176 -23.40 10.59 -7.84
CA TYR A 176 -24.50 10.19 -6.96
C TYR A 176 -25.73 11.09 -7.12
N LYS A 177 -25.53 12.42 -7.12
CA LYS A 177 -26.60 13.39 -7.32
C LYS A 177 -27.32 13.20 -8.64
N LYS A 178 -26.57 13.03 -9.73
CA LYS A 178 -27.10 12.78 -11.08
C LYS A 178 -27.89 11.47 -11.15
N ALA A 179 -27.34 10.39 -10.60
CA ALA A 179 -27.99 9.07 -10.61
C ALA A 179 -29.33 9.06 -9.85
N ASN A 180 -29.44 9.86 -8.78
CA ASN A 180 -30.65 9.93 -7.94
C ASN A 180 -31.52 11.15 -8.23
N GLN A 181 -31.16 11.99 -9.21
CA GLN A 181 -31.88 13.22 -9.60
C GLN A 181 -32.09 14.19 -8.42
N ILE A 182 -31.10 14.32 -7.54
CA ILE A 182 -31.13 15.22 -6.38
C ILE A 182 -30.11 16.36 -6.50
N THR A 183 -30.38 17.50 -5.89
CA THR A 183 -29.48 18.66 -5.88
C THR A 183 -28.65 18.76 -4.60
N ILE A 184 -29.21 18.31 -3.47
CA ILE A 184 -28.63 18.39 -2.13
C ILE A 184 -28.46 16.98 -1.55
N THR A 185 -27.39 16.77 -0.81
CA THR A 185 -27.09 15.52 -0.09
C THR A 185 -26.94 15.82 1.38
N ASN A 186 -27.47 14.95 2.24
CA ASN A 186 -27.25 15.04 3.69
C ASN A 186 -25.80 14.67 4.07
N LYS A 187 -25.46 14.87 5.35
CA LYS A 187 -24.14 14.54 5.88
C LYS A 187 -23.84 13.04 5.77
N ASP A 188 -24.80 12.19 6.11
CA ASP A 188 -24.59 10.74 6.16
C ASP A 188 -24.21 10.15 4.79
N ILE A 189 -24.85 10.62 3.71
CA ILE A 189 -24.49 10.23 2.34
C ILE A 189 -23.07 10.69 2.02
N ARG A 190 -22.69 11.91 2.40
CA ARG A 190 -21.34 12.42 2.16
C ARG A 190 -20.30 11.61 2.91
N ASP A 191 -20.56 11.28 4.18
CA ASP A 191 -19.67 10.45 5.00
C ASP A 191 -19.57 9.03 4.44
N SER A 192 -20.67 8.46 3.94
CA SER A 192 -20.68 7.15 3.27
C SER A 192 -19.87 7.15 1.96
N ILE A 193 -20.04 8.18 1.12
CA ILE A 193 -19.24 8.34 -0.11
C ILE A 193 -17.76 8.47 0.23
N TYR A 194 -17.44 9.25 1.25
CA TYR A 194 -16.06 9.43 1.72
C TYR A 194 -15.45 8.10 2.17
N GLN A 195 -16.14 7.32 3.02
CA GLN A 195 -15.67 5.99 3.45
C GLN A 195 -15.51 5.01 2.29
N LYS A 196 -16.47 4.96 1.36
CA LYS A 196 -16.39 4.08 0.18
C LYS A 196 -15.23 4.48 -0.74
N LEU A 197 -14.96 5.77 -0.87
CA LEU A 197 -13.83 6.26 -1.67
C LEU A 197 -12.49 5.87 -1.05
N GLN A 198 -12.35 6.00 0.28
CA GLN A 198 -11.17 5.53 1.02
C GLN A 198 -10.92 4.04 0.81
N GLN A 199 -11.95 3.21 0.99
CA GLN A 199 -11.88 1.76 0.77
C GLN A 199 -11.45 1.47 -0.67
N LYS A 200 -12.12 2.08 -1.65
CA LYS A 200 -11.81 1.87 -3.07
C LYS A 200 -10.36 2.22 -3.39
N LEU A 201 -9.88 3.40 -2.98
CA LEU A 201 -8.51 3.85 -3.24
C LEU A 201 -7.47 2.87 -2.69
N PHE A 202 -7.69 2.40 -1.47
CA PHE A 202 -6.77 1.46 -0.85
C PHE A 202 -6.82 0.08 -1.50
N LEU A 203 -8.01 -0.42 -1.84
CA LEU A 203 -8.16 -1.69 -2.55
C LEU A 203 -7.52 -1.63 -3.94
N ASP A 204 -7.69 -0.53 -4.67
CA ASP A 204 -6.99 -0.30 -5.94
C ASP A 204 -5.48 -0.35 -5.74
N PHE A 205 -4.97 0.24 -4.65
CA PHE A 205 -3.55 0.21 -4.31
C PHE A 205 -3.06 -1.21 -4.02
N ILE A 206 -3.78 -2.00 -3.21
CA ILE A 206 -3.43 -3.40 -2.95
C ILE A 206 -3.46 -4.21 -4.25
N MET A 207 -4.50 -4.07 -5.08
CA MET A 207 -4.61 -4.82 -6.33
C MET A 207 -3.45 -4.51 -7.28
N ASN A 208 -2.97 -3.26 -7.31
CA ASN A 208 -1.78 -2.84 -8.04
C ASN A 208 -0.45 -3.28 -7.40
N THR A 209 -0.45 -3.66 -6.13
CA THR A 209 0.76 -4.09 -5.42
C THR A 209 1.12 -5.52 -5.79
N ASN A 210 2.41 -5.77 -6.08
CA ASN A 210 2.91 -7.10 -6.39
C ASN A 210 3.35 -7.83 -5.12
N PHE A 211 2.45 -8.62 -4.54
CA PHE A 211 2.71 -9.32 -3.28
C PHE A 211 3.85 -10.34 -3.41
N ASN A 212 4.09 -10.90 -4.60
CA ASN A 212 5.21 -11.80 -4.84
C ASN A 212 6.58 -11.11 -4.66
N THR A 213 6.63 -9.78 -4.80
CA THR A 213 7.87 -8.98 -4.64
C THR A 213 8.00 -8.33 -3.26
N CYS A 214 6.93 -8.34 -2.48
CA CYS A 214 6.91 -7.72 -1.16
C CYS A 214 7.39 -8.71 -0.10
N PRO A 215 8.24 -8.28 0.85
CA PRO A 215 8.47 -9.06 2.06
C PRO A 215 7.15 -9.27 2.84
N PRO A 216 6.91 -10.44 3.45
CA PRO A 216 5.72 -10.70 4.26
C PRO A 216 5.44 -9.59 5.29
N ARG A 217 6.49 -9.10 5.97
CA ARG A 217 6.41 -7.99 6.93
C ARG A 217 5.79 -6.71 6.33
N TYR A 218 6.14 -6.38 5.09
CA TYR A 218 5.58 -5.20 4.42
C TYR A 218 4.08 -5.38 4.17
N ILE A 219 3.66 -6.57 3.72
CA ILE A 219 2.24 -6.89 3.52
C ILE A 219 1.48 -6.80 4.85
N THR A 220 2.03 -7.36 5.94
CA THR A 220 1.43 -7.21 7.28
C THR A 220 1.25 -5.75 7.67
N GLN A 221 2.28 -4.91 7.47
CA GLN A 221 2.21 -3.48 7.76
C GLN A 221 1.19 -2.76 6.87
N LEU A 222 1.10 -3.13 5.60
CA LEU A 222 0.13 -2.57 4.64
C LEU A 222 -1.31 -2.90 5.05
N ILE A 223 -1.60 -4.13 5.44
CA ILE A 223 -2.94 -4.53 5.93
C ILE A 223 -3.25 -3.87 7.28
N LYS A 224 -2.28 -3.73 8.19
CA LYS A 224 -2.49 -3.00 9.45
C LYS A 224 -2.75 -1.51 9.20
N TYR A 225 -2.02 -0.91 8.27
CA TYR A 225 -2.22 0.46 7.84
C TYR A 225 -3.63 0.67 7.29
N TYR A 226 -4.12 -0.22 6.42
CA TYR A 226 -5.50 -0.21 5.93
C TYR A 226 -6.53 -0.14 7.05
N LYS A 227 -6.41 -1.06 8.01
CA LYS A 227 -7.39 -1.19 9.09
C LYS A 227 -7.43 0.07 9.94
N GLY A 228 -6.27 0.66 10.23
CA GLY A 228 -6.19 1.99 10.86
C GLY A 228 -6.80 3.09 9.99
N TYR A 229 -6.53 3.07 8.69
CA TYR A 229 -6.98 4.06 7.72
C TYR A 229 -8.51 4.12 7.58
N ILE A 230 -9.18 2.96 7.50
CA ILE A 230 -10.65 2.86 7.41
C ILE A 230 -11.34 2.68 8.78
N LYS A 231 -10.57 2.67 9.88
CA LYS A 231 -11.04 2.41 11.25
C LYS A 231 -11.80 1.08 11.40
N ASP A 232 -11.36 0.06 10.68
CA ASP A 232 -11.89 -1.29 10.77
C ASP A 232 -11.29 -2.01 11.98
N THR A 233 -12.17 -2.46 12.88
CA THR A 233 -11.80 -3.12 14.13
C THR A 233 -11.71 -4.64 14.01
N THR A 234 -12.12 -5.23 12.88
CA THR A 234 -11.96 -6.65 12.62
C THR A 234 -10.48 -6.99 12.45
N LEU A 235 -10.05 -8.21 12.82
CA LEU A 235 -8.67 -8.71 12.64
C LEU A 235 -7.60 -7.64 12.93
N ASN A 236 -7.66 -7.01 14.10
CA ASN A 236 -6.85 -5.85 14.45
C ASN A 236 -5.50 -6.20 15.09
N LYS A 237 -5.34 -7.44 15.56
CA LYS A 237 -4.10 -7.90 16.20
C LYS A 237 -3.02 -8.12 15.14
N TYR A 238 -1.84 -7.58 15.42
CA TYR A 238 -0.72 -7.65 14.48
C TYR A 238 -0.27 -9.10 14.26
N GLU A 239 -0.28 -9.90 15.31
CA GLU A 239 0.14 -11.30 15.32
C GLU A 239 -0.76 -12.16 14.45
N GLU A 240 -2.08 -11.92 14.47
CA GLU A 240 -3.05 -12.64 13.65
C GLU A 240 -2.85 -12.32 12.16
N ILE A 241 -2.68 -11.04 11.80
CA ILE A 241 -2.36 -10.62 10.43
C ILE A 241 -1.02 -11.22 9.98
N GLN A 242 0.01 -11.14 10.84
CA GLN A 242 1.35 -11.65 10.53
C GLN A 242 1.30 -13.14 10.25
N LYS A 243 0.60 -13.90 11.10
CA LYS A 243 0.44 -15.36 10.95
C LYS A 243 -0.25 -15.70 9.63
N ALA A 244 -1.38 -15.07 9.32
CA ALA A 244 -2.10 -15.29 8.07
C ALA A 244 -1.22 -15.02 6.83
N VAL A 245 -0.43 -13.93 6.87
CA VAL A 245 0.51 -13.63 5.80
C VAL A 245 1.59 -14.71 5.71
N GLN A 246 2.22 -15.10 6.83
CA GLN A 246 3.27 -16.12 6.83
C GLN A 246 2.77 -17.46 6.29
N GLU A 247 1.57 -17.90 6.71
CA GLU A 247 0.95 -19.15 6.25
C GLU A 247 0.65 -19.12 4.75
N ALA A 248 0.23 -17.97 4.21
CA ALA A 248 0.02 -17.82 2.77
C ALA A 248 1.31 -17.95 1.96
N PHE A 249 2.46 -17.51 2.51
CA PHE A 249 3.76 -17.66 1.84
C PHE A 249 4.35 -19.05 2.03
N SER A 250 4.22 -19.68 3.20
CA SER A 250 4.83 -20.98 3.48
C SER A 250 4.29 -22.09 2.59
N GLU A 251 3.00 -22.06 2.24
CA GLU A 251 2.41 -23.05 1.33
C GLU A 251 3.00 -23.03 -0.10
N LYS A 252 3.59 -21.90 -0.52
CA LYS A 252 4.25 -21.80 -1.83
C LYS A 252 5.69 -22.35 -1.79
N LEU A 253 6.33 -22.34 -0.62
CA LEU A 253 7.73 -22.70 -0.49
C LEU A 253 7.91 -24.22 -0.57
N GLN A 254 8.90 -24.65 -1.34
CA GLN A 254 9.28 -26.06 -1.44
C GLN A 254 10.14 -26.47 -0.23
N GLN A 255 10.21 -27.75 0.08
CA GLN A 255 11.21 -28.24 1.05
C GLN A 255 12.61 -28.12 0.43
N LEU A 256 13.57 -27.64 1.23
CA LEU A 256 14.96 -27.54 0.77
C LEU A 256 15.53 -28.95 0.55
N PRO A 257 16.12 -29.25 -0.63
CA PRO A 257 16.79 -30.53 -0.87
C PRO A 257 17.98 -30.73 0.08
N SER A 258 18.29 -31.98 0.42
CA SER A 258 19.40 -32.29 1.33
C SER A 258 20.77 -31.96 0.71
N HIS A 259 20.93 -32.12 -0.61
CA HIS A 259 22.16 -31.78 -1.32
C HIS A 259 21.98 -30.57 -2.24
N PRO A 260 23.00 -29.71 -2.37
CA PRO A 260 22.94 -28.54 -3.26
C PRO A 260 22.80 -28.92 -4.75
N ASP A 261 23.30 -30.10 -5.14
CA ASP A 261 23.22 -30.58 -6.52
C ASP A 261 21.79 -30.96 -6.93
N ASP A 262 20.91 -31.23 -5.96
CA ASP A 262 19.50 -31.54 -6.20
C ASP A 262 18.65 -30.29 -6.48
N ILE A 263 19.24 -29.09 -6.34
CA ILE A 263 18.58 -27.84 -6.71
C ILE A 263 18.58 -27.73 -8.23
N SER A 264 17.41 -27.48 -8.81
CA SER A 264 17.27 -27.32 -10.27
C SER A 264 18.22 -26.25 -10.83
N GLU A 265 18.76 -26.49 -12.02
CA GLU A 265 19.72 -25.60 -12.67
C GLU A 265 19.19 -24.16 -12.80
N ASN A 266 17.89 -23.99 -13.10
CA ASN A 266 17.24 -22.68 -13.16
C ASN A 266 17.37 -21.91 -11.84
N ILE A 267 17.19 -22.59 -10.70
CA ILE A 267 17.35 -21.98 -9.38
C ILE A 267 18.83 -21.68 -9.10
N GLN A 268 19.74 -22.58 -9.46
CA GLN A 268 21.17 -22.34 -9.28
C GLN A 268 21.64 -21.11 -10.07
N GLN A 269 21.10 -20.89 -11.28
CA GLN A 269 21.43 -19.75 -12.14
C GLN A 269 20.96 -18.39 -11.58
N ILE A 270 19.90 -18.35 -10.78
CA ILE A 270 19.40 -17.12 -10.15
C ILE A 270 20.05 -16.81 -8.80
N LEU A 271 20.78 -17.76 -8.21
CA LEU A 271 21.47 -17.54 -6.94
C LEU A 271 22.63 -16.55 -7.12
N PRO A 272 22.89 -15.69 -6.10
CA PRO A 272 23.97 -14.70 -6.18
C PRO A 272 25.37 -15.34 -6.19
N PHE A 273 25.48 -16.57 -5.70
CA PHE A 273 26.73 -17.31 -5.60
C PHE A 273 26.48 -18.79 -5.85
N THR A 274 27.49 -19.47 -6.40
CA THR A 274 27.44 -20.92 -6.65
C THR A 274 27.40 -21.71 -5.35
N LEU A 275 26.60 -22.78 -5.34
CA LEU A 275 26.65 -23.80 -4.31
C LEU A 275 27.69 -24.87 -4.70
N PRO A 276 28.33 -25.56 -3.73
CA PRO A 276 28.36 -25.26 -2.30
C PRO A 276 29.06 -23.92 -1.97
N ILE A 277 28.64 -23.27 -0.88
CA ILE A 277 29.13 -21.96 -0.44
C ILE A 277 30.59 -22.07 0.02
N LYS A 278 31.49 -21.40 -0.70
CA LYS A 278 32.94 -21.37 -0.38
C LYS A 278 33.32 -20.26 0.60
N ASN A 279 32.67 -19.11 0.51
CA ASN A 279 32.98 -17.94 1.33
C ASN A 279 31.84 -17.66 2.32
N LYS A 280 32.16 -17.63 3.63
CA LYS A 280 31.19 -17.33 4.69
C LYS A 280 30.52 -15.96 4.53
N ALA A 281 31.17 -14.99 3.88
CA ALA A 281 30.57 -13.69 3.59
C ALA A 281 29.35 -13.81 2.65
N HIS A 282 29.29 -14.88 1.83
CA HIS A 282 28.22 -15.10 0.87
C HIS A 282 27.00 -15.79 1.49
N THR A 283 27.15 -16.40 2.67
CA THR A 283 26.10 -17.19 3.32
C THR A 283 24.80 -16.42 3.47
N LYS A 284 24.86 -15.18 3.97
CA LYS A 284 23.67 -14.35 4.18
C LYS A 284 22.89 -14.14 2.89
N ALA A 285 23.57 -13.83 1.79
CA ALA A 285 22.93 -13.59 0.50
C ALA A 285 22.29 -14.85 -0.07
N VAL A 286 23.01 -15.98 -0.04
CA VAL A 286 22.51 -17.28 -0.51
C VAL A 286 21.31 -17.74 0.30
N VAL A 287 21.39 -17.69 1.63
CA VAL A 287 20.28 -18.06 2.53
C VAL A 287 19.05 -17.17 2.28
N THR A 288 19.26 -15.86 2.12
CA THR A 288 18.15 -14.93 1.83
C THR A 288 17.49 -15.24 0.48
N ALA A 289 18.27 -15.61 -0.53
CA ALA A 289 17.77 -16.01 -1.84
C ALA A 289 17.01 -17.34 -1.77
N LEU A 290 17.58 -18.37 -1.13
CA LEU A 290 16.95 -19.69 -0.99
C LEU A 290 15.64 -19.60 -0.21
N HIS A 291 15.54 -18.77 0.84
CA HIS A 291 14.30 -18.55 1.58
C HIS A 291 13.15 -17.95 0.75
N ARG A 292 13.41 -17.49 -0.48
CA ARG A 292 12.35 -17.06 -1.41
C ARG A 292 11.67 -18.20 -2.13
N ILE A 293 12.30 -19.38 -2.12
CA ILE A 293 11.90 -20.54 -2.92
C ILE A 293 11.65 -21.74 -2.02
N TYR A 294 12.46 -21.88 -0.97
CA TYR A 294 12.45 -23.00 -0.06
C TYR A 294 12.12 -22.61 1.37
N GLN A 295 11.52 -23.55 2.09
CA GLN A 295 11.30 -23.52 3.52
C GLN A 295 12.36 -24.40 4.20
N PHE A 296 13.10 -23.81 5.13
CA PHE A 296 14.11 -24.49 5.95
C PHE A 296 14.43 -23.60 7.16
N ASP A 297 14.81 -24.19 8.29
CA ASP A 297 15.26 -23.42 9.47
C ASP A 297 16.78 -23.19 9.46
N GLN A 298 17.52 -24.17 8.95
CA GLN A 298 18.98 -24.16 8.86
C GLN A 298 19.41 -24.77 7.53
N LEU A 299 20.50 -24.23 6.97
CA LEU A 299 21.11 -24.77 5.77
C LEU A 299 21.92 -26.03 6.14
N PRO A 300 21.72 -27.17 5.45
CA PRO A 300 22.52 -28.39 5.69
C PRO A 300 24.02 -28.14 5.49
N GLU A 301 24.87 -28.92 6.16
CA GLU A 301 26.33 -28.74 6.10
C GLU A 301 26.88 -28.96 4.69
N GLU A 302 26.21 -29.80 3.91
CA GLU A 302 26.52 -30.13 2.52
C GLU A 302 26.45 -28.92 1.59
N TYR A 303 25.76 -27.86 2.00
CA TYR A 303 25.70 -26.61 1.26
C TYR A 303 26.94 -25.74 1.47
N PHE A 304 27.88 -26.14 2.34
CA PHE A 304 29.15 -25.46 2.54
C PHE A 304 30.28 -26.28 1.93
N ALA A 305 31.19 -25.62 1.22
CA ALA A 305 32.34 -26.29 0.67
C ALA A 305 33.30 -26.69 1.81
N ASN A 306 33.72 -27.96 1.83
CA ASN A 306 34.84 -28.38 2.65
C ASN A 306 36.11 -27.73 2.09
N LEU A 307 36.66 -26.77 2.81
CA LEU A 307 37.93 -26.14 2.46
C LEU A 307 39.06 -27.09 2.84
N ASP A 308 40.02 -27.25 1.93
CA ASP A 308 41.22 -28.04 2.22
C ASP A 308 41.90 -27.50 3.47
N PRO A 309 42.40 -28.39 4.36
CA PRO A 309 43.15 -27.97 5.52
C PRO A 309 44.33 -27.10 5.08
N LEU A 310 44.57 -26.03 5.84
CA LEU A 310 45.66 -25.08 5.64
C LEU A 310 46.94 -25.85 5.26
N LEU A 311 47.44 -25.62 4.03
CA LEU A 311 48.63 -26.31 3.52
C LEU A 311 49.74 -26.21 4.57
N THR A 312 50.10 -27.34 5.17
CA THR A 312 51.09 -27.42 6.26
C THR A 312 52.50 -27.04 5.78
N ASN A 313 52.68 -26.91 4.46
CA ASN A 313 53.95 -26.62 3.83
C ASN A 313 54.10 -25.11 3.58
N LEU A 314 54.89 -24.45 4.42
CA LEU A 314 55.25 -23.02 4.33
C LEU A 314 55.91 -22.65 2.98
N ALA A 315 56.41 -23.62 2.21
CA ALA A 315 57.06 -23.40 0.92
C ALA A 315 56.14 -22.80 -0.16
N ASN A 316 54.82 -22.95 -0.03
CA ASN A 316 53.84 -22.47 -1.01
C ASN A 316 53.22 -21.10 -0.65
N LEU A 317 53.69 -20.44 0.42
CA LEU A 317 53.22 -19.12 0.85
C LEU A 317 53.98 -17.95 0.20
N HIS A 318 55.01 -18.23 -0.61
CA HIS A 318 55.69 -17.17 -1.35
C HIS A 318 54.95 -16.87 -2.66
N PRO A 319 54.64 -15.58 -2.94
CA PRO A 319 54.23 -15.21 -4.29
C PRO A 319 55.40 -15.56 -5.21
N ALA A 320 55.09 -16.23 -6.33
CA ALA A 320 56.06 -16.49 -7.38
C ALA A 320 56.68 -15.15 -7.79
N HIS A 321 57.85 -14.83 -7.25
CA HIS A 321 58.66 -13.75 -7.74
C HIS A 321 58.95 -14.08 -9.20
N GLN A 322 58.53 -13.15 -10.05
CA GLN A 322 58.87 -13.02 -11.45
C GLN A 322 60.29 -13.57 -11.70
N GLN A 323 60.36 -14.70 -12.41
CA GLN A 323 61.60 -15.11 -13.02
C GLN A 323 61.59 -14.65 -14.48
N GLN A 324 62.45 -13.63 -14.67
CA GLN A 324 63.16 -13.20 -15.88
C GLN A 324 62.39 -12.36 -16.90
#